data_AF-A0A2J8Q8G7-F1
#
_entry.id   AF-A0A2J8Q8G7-F1
#
_cell.length_a   1.000
_cell.length_b   1.000
_cell.length_c   1.000
_cell.angle_alpha   90.00
_cell.angle_beta   90.00
_cell.angle_gamma   90.00
#
_symmetry.space_group_name_H-M   'P 1'
#
loop_
_entity.id
_entity.type
_entity.pdbx_description
1 polymer ?
#
loop_
_entity_poly.entity_id
_entity_poly.type
_entity_poly.pdbx_seq_one_letter_code
_entity_poly.pdbx_strand_id
1 'polypeptide(L)'
;MADPQSCFMTRQKPGNTFASEGSLNTAGRPGVGKRQVAPVAGVARKGRRIWGSRMIDIQTRMAGRALELLCLPENKPCYLLDIGCGTGLSGSYLSDEGHYWVGLDISPAMLDEAVDREIEGDLLLGDMGQGIPFKPGTFDGCISISAVQWLCNANKKSENPAKRLYCFFASLFSVLVRGSRAVLQLYPENSEQ
;
A
#
# COMPACT_ATOMS: atom_id res chain seq x y z
N MET A 1 -19.63 0.10 54.89
CA MET A 1 -19.24 -1.13 55.59
C MET A 1 -19.82 -2.30 54.82
N ALA A 2 -18.94 -3.19 54.35
CA ALA A 2 -19.14 -4.56 53.81
C ALA A 2 -19.90 -4.79 52.49
N ASP A 3 -19.30 -5.72 51.74
CA ASP A 3 -19.51 -6.26 50.39
C ASP A 3 -19.97 -7.76 50.50
N PRO A 4 -19.81 -8.68 49.53
CA PRO A 4 -20.74 -9.20 48.49
C PRO A 4 -21.16 -10.70 48.58
N GLN A 5 -21.86 -11.18 47.53
CA GLN A 5 -21.95 -12.56 46.96
C GLN A 5 -22.70 -13.71 47.68
N SER A 6 -23.76 -14.24 47.04
CA SER A 6 -23.96 -15.67 46.65
C SER A 6 -25.26 -15.77 45.81
N CYS A 7 -25.29 -16.26 44.57
CA CYS A 7 -25.11 -17.62 44.02
C CYS A 7 -26.29 -18.59 44.26
N PHE A 8 -27.13 -18.73 43.22
CA PHE A 8 -27.80 -19.94 42.69
C PHE A 8 -28.68 -20.85 43.60
N MET A 9 -29.94 -21.06 43.19
CA MET A 9 -30.64 -22.37 43.08
C MET A 9 -31.93 -22.22 42.24
N THR A 10 -31.97 -22.83 41.06
CA THR A 10 -32.76 -24.02 40.64
C THR A 10 -34.10 -23.72 39.95
N ARG A 11 -34.19 -24.12 38.66
CA ARG A 11 -35.38 -24.75 38.07
C ARG A 11 -34.97 -25.57 36.85
N GLN A 12 -35.36 -26.85 36.85
CA GLN A 12 -35.09 -27.86 35.83
C GLN A 12 -36.34 -28.13 34.95
N LYS A 13 -36.07 -28.35 33.64
CA LYS A 13 -36.67 -29.29 32.66
C LYS A 13 -38.13 -29.07 32.18
N PRO A 14 -38.58 -29.67 31.03
CA PRO A 14 -37.96 -30.66 30.09
C PRO A 14 -37.81 -30.09 28.65
N GLY A 15 -37.05 -30.64 27.69
CA GLY A 15 -36.89 -32.04 27.23
C GLY A 15 -37.74 -32.26 25.97
N ASN A 16 -37.16 -32.19 24.77
CA ASN A 16 -37.68 -32.87 23.57
C ASN A 16 -36.58 -33.04 22.50
N THR A 17 -36.71 -34.15 21.78
CA THR A 17 -35.70 -34.92 21.07
C THR A 17 -35.68 -34.58 19.57
N PHE A 18 -34.47 -34.59 18.99
CA PHE A 18 -34.06 -34.79 17.58
C PHE A 18 -35.07 -34.62 16.43
N ALA A 19 -34.70 -33.78 15.46
CA ALA A 19 -34.76 -34.11 14.03
C ALA A 19 -33.64 -33.35 13.27
N SER A 20 -32.92 -34.09 12.46
CA SER A 20 -31.87 -33.68 11.53
C SER A 20 -32.40 -32.97 10.28
N GLU A 21 -31.49 -32.26 9.61
CA GLU A 21 -31.45 -31.87 8.19
C GLU A 21 -31.58 -30.37 7.88
N GLY A 22 -30.70 -29.92 6.96
CA GLY A 22 -30.93 -28.72 6.15
C GLY A 22 -29.99 -27.55 6.41
N SER A 23 -28.70 -27.70 6.06
CA SER A 23 -27.81 -26.55 5.82
C SER A 23 -28.34 -25.75 4.63
N LEU A 24 -28.70 -24.48 4.86
CA LEU A 24 -29.04 -23.53 3.80
C LEU A 24 -28.12 -22.30 3.91
N ASN A 25 -27.06 -22.36 3.12
CA ASN A 25 -26.19 -21.25 2.74
C ASN A 25 -27.02 -20.08 2.21
N THR A 26 -26.78 -18.88 2.71
CA THR A 26 -27.21 -17.64 2.05
C THR A 26 -26.03 -16.70 1.81
N ALA A 27 -25.59 -16.75 0.54
CA ALA A 27 -24.96 -15.71 -0.26
C ALA A 27 -23.92 -14.78 0.40
N GLY A 28 -22.66 -15.22 0.35
CA GLY A 28 -21.51 -14.32 0.43
C GLY A 28 -21.53 -13.31 -0.72
N ARG A 29 -21.24 -12.04 -0.39
CA ARG A 29 -21.02 -10.98 -1.37
C ARG A 29 -19.94 -11.41 -2.37
N PRO A 30 -20.07 -11.11 -3.67
CA PRO A 30 -19.02 -11.41 -4.62
C PRO A 30 -17.74 -10.67 -4.21
N GLY A 31 -16.72 -11.45 -3.84
CA GLY A 31 -15.39 -10.92 -3.57
C GLY A 31 -14.87 -10.21 -4.82
N VAL A 32 -14.30 -9.03 -4.63
CA VAL A 32 -13.51 -8.37 -5.66
C VAL A 32 -12.37 -9.33 -5.99
N GLY A 33 -12.48 -10.03 -7.12
CA GLY A 33 -11.48 -10.99 -7.55
C GLY A 33 -10.13 -10.28 -7.64
N LYS A 34 -9.13 -10.80 -6.92
CA LYS A 34 -7.74 -10.40 -7.08
C LYS A 34 -7.41 -10.51 -8.56
N ARG A 35 -7.27 -9.38 -9.25
CA ARG A 35 -6.73 -9.38 -10.61
C ARG A 35 -5.23 -9.60 -10.47
N GLN A 36 -4.87 -10.87 -10.38
CA GLN A 36 -3.49 -11.30 -10.53
C GLN A 36 -3.05 -10.89 -11.94
N VAL A 37 -2.10 -9.96 -12.02
CA VAL A 37 -1.42 -9.64 -13.28
C VAL A 37 -0.85 -10.97 -13.78
N ALA A 38 -1.22 -11.37 -15.00
CA ALA A 38 -0.74 -12.61 -15.57
C ALA A 38 0.80 -12.60 -15.57
N PRO A 39 1.47 -13.69 -15.13
CA PRO A 39 2.92 -13.73 -15.12
C PRO A 39 3.41 -13.56 -16.55
N VAL A 40 4.32 -12.61 -16.77
CA VAL A 40 4.99 -12.44 -18.06
C VAL A 40 5.82 -13.70 -18.29
N ALA A 41 5.40 -14.54 -19.23
CA ALA A 41 6.07 -15.79 -19.51
C ALA A 41 7.51 -15.53 -19.98
N GLY A 42 8.50 -16.03 -19.24
CA GLY A 42 9.88 -16.19 -19.73
C GLY A 42 11.00 -15.42 -19.01
N VAL A 43 10.81 -14.88 -17.81
CA VAL A 43 11.91 -14.28 -17.04
C VAL A 43 12.56 -15.33 -16.14
N ALA A 44 13.84 -15.65 -16.39
CA ALA A 44 14.63 -16.50 -15.51
C ALA A 44 14.66 -15.90 -14.09
N ARG A 45 14.37 -16.71 -13.06
CA ARG A 45 14.42 -16.31 -11.64
C ARG A 45 15.82 -15.78 -11.32
N LYS A 46 15.97 -14.46 -11.31
CA LYS A 46 17.21 -13.79 -10.93
C LYS A 46 17.34 -13.92 -9.41
N GLY A 47 18.52 -14.31 -8.92
CA GLY A 47 18.74 -14.54 -7.49
C GLY A 47 18.26 -13.37 -6.62
N ARG A 48 17.64 -13.69 -5.47
CA ARG A 48 17.11 -12.72 -4.49
C ARG A 48 18.18 -11.67 -4.16
N ARG A 49 17.89 -10.40 -4.42
CA ARG A 49 18.78 -9.31 -4.02
C ARG A 49 18.76 -9.21 -2.49
N ILE A 50 19.93 -9.40 -1.88
CA ILE A 50 20.09 -9.25 -0.44
C ILE A 50 20.33 -7.77 -0.16
N TRP A 51 19.38 -7.14 0.51
CA TRP A 51 19.57 -5.79 1.03
C TRP A 51 20.25 -5.87 2.39
N GLY A 52 21.21 -4.99 2.64
CA GLY A 52 21.85 -4.90 3.96
C GLY A 52 20.81 -4.48 5.01
N SER A 53 20.89 -5.03 6.22
CA SER A 53 20.00 -4.70 7.35
C SER A 53 19.85 -3.19 7.55
N ARG A 54 20.97 -2.46 7.52
CA ARG A 54 20.99 -0.99 7.62
C ARG A 54 20.10 -0.29 6.59
N MET A 55 20.04 -0.80 5.35
CA MET A 55 19.23 -0.18 4.30
C MET A 55 17.74 -0.41 4.55
N ILE A 56 17.38 -1.62 4.98
CA ILE A 56 16.01 -1.96 5.37
C ILE A 56 15.58 -1.05 6.53
N ASP A 57 16.39 -0.96 7.59
CA ASP A 57 16.10 -0.13 8.76
C ASP A 57 15.87 1.34 8.40
N ILE A 58 16.71 1.90 7.52
CA ILE A 58 16.58 3.29 7.06
C ILE A 58 15.27 3.49 6.29
N GLN A 59 14.95 2.59 5.35
CA GLN A 59 13.73 2.68 4.56
C GLN A 59 12.46 2.55 5.42
N THR A 60 12.45 1.60 6.35
CA THR A 60 11.36 1.43 7.32
C THR A 60 11.16 2.68 8.17
N ARG A 61 12.24 3.29 8.67
CA ARG A 61 12.15 4.54 9.46
C ARG A 61 11.62 5.71 8.64
N MET A 62 12.03 5.82 7.38
CA MET A 62 11.52 6.86 6.47
C MET A 62 10.04 6.65 6.15
N ALA A 63 9.62 5.40 5.91
CA ALA A 63 8.21 5.05 5.70
C ALA A 63 7.36 5.38 6.93
N GLY A 64 7.81 5.00 8.13
CA GLY A 64 7.14 5.34 9.39
C GLY A 64 6.98 6.85 9.58
N ARG A 65 8.05 7.61 9.37
CA ARG A 65 7.96 9.07 9.48
C ARG A 65 7.04 9.68 8.42
N ALA A 66 7.04 9.15 7.19
CA ALA A 66 6.14 9.61 6.15
C ALA A 66 4.68 9.34 6.50
N LEU A 67 4.38 8.16 7.05
CA LEU A 67 3.04 7.78 7.49
C LEU A 67 2.54 8.68 8.63
N GLU A 68 3.38 8.98 9.62
CA GLU A 68 3.06 9.94 10.70
C GLU A 68 2.68 11.31 10.12
N LEU A 69 3.44 11.80 9.14
CA LEU A 69 3.22 13.10 8.50
C LEU A 69 2.00 13.14 7.57
N LEU A 70 1.49 11.99 7.13
CA LEU A 70 0.18 11.91 6.48
C LEU A 70 -0.98 12.21 7.42
N CYS A 71 -0.75 12.21 8.74
CA CYS A 71 -1.70 12.33 9.85
C CYS A 71 -3.09 11.79 9.53
N LEU A 72 -3.12 10.54 9.09
CA LEU A 72 -4.33 9.83 8.73
C LEU A 72 -5.27 9.73 9.95
N PRO A 73 -6.58 9.57 9.75
CA PRO A 73 -7.49 9.43 10.86
C PRO A 73 -7.17 8.16 11.67
N GLU A 74 -7.18 8.30 12.98
CA GLU A 74 -6.87 7.20 13.90
C GLU A 74 -7.93 6.08 13.80
N ASN A 75 -7.49 4.85 14.09
CA ASN A 75 -8.34 3.67 14.23
C ASN A 75 -9.16 3.28 12.97
N LYS A 76 -8.69 3.65 11.78
CA LYS A 76 -9.28 3.16 10.53
C LYS A 76 -8.22 2.85 9.47
N PRO A 77 -8.38 1.75 8.70
CA PRO A 77 -7.60 1.53 7.49
C PRO A 77 -7.82 2.66 6.48
N CYS A 78 -6.75 3.03 5.78
CA CYS A 78 -6.76 3.99 4.68
C CYS A 78 -6.25 3.31 3.42
N TYR A 79 -6.63 3.83 2.25
CA TYR A 79 -6.12 3.36 0.96
C TYR A 79 -5.05 4.31 0.44
N LEU A 80 -3.82 3.82 0.37
CA LEU A 80 -2.62 4.63 0.15
C LEU A 80 -1.96 4.33 -1.20
N LEU A 81 -1.32 5.34 -1.77
CA LEU A 81 -0.49 5.20 -2.96
C LEU A 81 0.99 5.29 -2.58
N ASP A 82 1.77 4.28 -2.94
CA ASP A 82 3.22 4.27 -2.77
C ASP A 82 3.91 4.49 -4.14
N ILE A 83 4.42 5.71 -4.34
CA ILE A 83 5.09 6.11 -5.58
C ILE A 83 6.58 5.79 -5.51
N GLY A 84 7.07 5.04 -6.49
CA GLY A 84 8.42 4.50 -6.50
C GLY A 84 8.58 3.40 -5.45
N CYS A 85 7.61 2.49 -5.37
CA CYS A 85 7.52 1.49 -4.31
C CYS A 85 8.68 0.46 -4.33
N GLY A 86 9.43 0.38 -5.43
CA GLY A 86 10.57 -0.51 -5.58
C GLY A 86 10.23 -1.97 -5.25
N THR A 87 10.95 -2.52 -4.27
CA THR A 87 10.79 -3.90 -3.79
C THR A 87 9.69 -4.06 -2.74
N GLY A 88 8.90 -3.01 -2.51
CA GLY A 88 7.77 -3.01 -1.59
C GLY A 88 8.10 -2.79 -0.12
N LEU A 89 9.31 -2.32 0.24
CA LEU A 89 9.70 -2.11 1.64
C LEU A 89 8.81 -1.10 2.38
N SER A 90 8.54 0.04 1.76
CA SER A 90 7.63 1.07 2.28
C SER A 90 6.20 0.56 2.34
N GLY A 91 5.73 -0.11 1.30
CA GLY A 91 4.41 -0.73 1.25
C GLY A 91 4.20 -1.81 2.32
N SER A 92 5.19 -2.68 2.58
CA SER A 92 5.11 -3.65 3.69
C SER A 92 4.89 -2.95 5.03
N TYR A 93 5.58 -1.83 5.27
CA TYR A 93 5.35 -1.04 6.47
C TYR A 93 3.92 -0.48 6.54
N LEU A 94 3.33 -0.05 5.41
CA LEU A 94 1.93 0.37 5.38
C LEU A 94 0.97 -0.77 5.72
N SER A 95 1.24 -1.99 5.24
CA SER A 95 0.48 -3.19 5.61
C SER A 95 0.58 -3.50 7.10
N ASP A 96 1.78 -3.42 7.68
CA ASP A 96 2.03 -3.63 9.11
C ASP A 96 1.23 -2.65 10.00
N GLU A 97 1.03 -1.42 9.51
CA GLU A 97 0.23 -0.37 10.16
C GLU A 97 -1.28 -0.47 9.83
N GLY A 98 -1.70 -1.55 9.15
CA GLY A 98 -3.10 -1.86 8.88
C GLY A 98 -3.73 -1.06 7.74
N HIS A 99 -2.92 -0.56 6.79
CA HIS A 99 -3.38 0.16 5.61
C HIS A 99 -3.35 -0.70 4.34
N TYR A 100 -4.25 -0.38 3.42
CA TYR A 100 -4.24 -0.95 2.07
C TYR A 100 -3.45 -0.03 1.15
N TRP A 101 -2.74 -0.59 0.18
CA TRP A 101 -1.93 0.24 -0.70
C TRP A 101 -1.76 -0.32 -2.11
N VAL A 102 -1.40 0.58 -3.03
CA VAL A 102 -0.95 0.24 -4.39
C VAL A 102 0.41 0.87 -4.63
N GLY A 103 1.34 0.09 -5.15
CA GLY A 103 2.68 0.53 -5.52
C GLY A 103 2.78 0.85 -7.01
N LEU A 104 3.42 1.97 -7.35
CA LEU A 104 3.82 2.30 -8.72
C LEU A 104 5.34 2.34 -8.81
N ASP A 105 5.96 1.55 -9.68
CA ASP A 105 7.39 1.65 -9.95
C ASP A 105 7.69 1.51 -11.45
N ILE A 106 8.77 2.15 -11.92
CA ILE A 106 9.19 2.10 -13.32
C ILE A 106 10.01 0.84 -13.64
N SER A 107 10.55 0.15 -12.63
CA SER A 107 11.50 -0.94 -12.77
C SER A 107 10.83 -2.30 -12.66
N PRO A 108 10.69 -3.07 -13.76
CA PRO A 108 10.14 -4.42 -13.71
C PRO A 108 10.90 -5.32 -12.75
N ALA A 109 12.24 -5.21 -12.73
CA ALA A 109 13.09 -6.03 -11.87
C ALA A 109 12.92 -5.75 -10.37
N MET A 110 12.47 -4.55 -9.99
CA MET A 110 12.17 -4.24 -8.59
C MET A 110 10.80 -4.82 -8.20
N LEU A 111 9.82 -4.72 -9.10
CA LEU A 111 8.49 -5.29 -8.90
C LEU A 111 8.51 -6.83 -8.86
N ASP A 112 9.32 -7.48 -9.71
CA ASP A 112 9.52 -8.93 -9.66
C ASP A 112 10.05 -9.37 -8.27
N GLU A 113 11.00 -8.62 -7.72
CA GLU A 113 11.52 -8.89 -6.37
C GLU A 113 10.48 -8.60 -5.28
N ALA A 114 9.61 -7.60 -5.46
CA ALA A 114 8.48 -7.36 -4.56
C ALA A 114 7.49 -8.54 -4.57
N VAL A 115 7.19 -9.10 -5.74
CA VAL A 115 6.37 -10.33 -5.87
C VAL A 115 7.03 -11.51 -5.16
N ASP A 116 8.33 -11.71 -5.32
CA ASP A 116 9.10 -12.76 -4.63
C ASP A 116 9.14 -12.61 -3.10
N ARG A 117 8.81 -11.43 -2.58
CA ARG A 117 8.68 -11.13 -1.15
C ARG A 117 7.28 -11.35 -0.60
N GLU A 118 6.32 -11.72 -1.45
CA GLU A 118 4.92 -11.97 -1.08
C GLU A 118 4.27 -10.78 -0.35
N ILE A 119 4.54 -9.57 -0.83
CA ILE A 119 3.89 -8.36 -0.31
C ILE A 119 2.37 -8.38 -0.53
N GLU A 120 1.63 -7.67 0.33
CA GLU A 120 0.16 -7.67 0.27
C GLU A 120 -0.44 -6.68 -0.74
N GLY A 121 0.28 -5.60 -1.06
CA GLY A 121 -0.20 -4.53 -1.93
C GLY A 121 -0.22 -4.90 -3.41
N ASP A 122 -1.12 -4.26 -4.16
CA ASP A 122 -1.13 -4.38 -5.62
C ASP A 122 0.04 -3.59 -6.22
N LEU A 123 0.70 -4.16 -7.24
CA LEU A 123 1.84 -3.54 -7.92
C LEU A 123 1.48 -3.14 -9.35
N LEU A 124 1.89 -1.93 -9.72
CA LEU A 124 1.72 -1.38 -11.05
C LEU A 124 3.07 -0.98 -11.63
N LEU A 125 3.39 -1.54 -12.80
CA LEU A 125 4.50 -1.07 -13.62
C LEU A 125 4.09 0.22 -14.32
N GLY A 126 4.80 1.32 -14.07
CA GLY A 126 4.57 2.58 -14.75
C GLY A 126 5.54 3.69 -14.41
N ASP A 127 5.61 4.66 -15.32
CA ASP A 127 6.43 5.85 -15.17
C ASP A 127 5.60 6.98 -14.55
N MET A 128 5.86 7.31 -13.27
CA MET A 128 5.16 8.38 -12.56
C MET A 128 5.24 9.75 -13.27
N GLY A 129 6.27 9.98 -14.11
CA GLY A 129 6.42 11.21 -14.90
C GLY A 129 5.48 11.30 -16.10
N GLN A 130 4.77 10.21 -16.43
CA GLN A 130 3.71 10.16 -17.46
C GLN A 130 2.30 10.27 -16.84
N GLY A 131 2.22 10.43 -15.53
CA GLY A 131 0.99 10.56 -14.78
C GLY A 131 0.60 9.28 -14.04
N ILE A 132 -0.30 9.45 -13.09
CA ILE A 132 -0.77 8.39 -12.19
C ILE A 132 -2.14 7.88 -12.70
N PRO A 133 -2.24 6.62 -13.17
CA PRO A 133 -3.38 6.14 -13.95
C PRO A 133 -4.55 5.63 -13.07
N PHE A 134 -5.01 6.44 -12.12
CA PHE A 134 -6.14 6.12 -11.26
C PHE A 134 -7.25 7.16 -11.41
N LYS A 135 -8.45 6.80 -10.92
CA LYS A 135 -9.60 7.72 -10.94
C LYS A 135 -9.37 8.87 -9.95
N PRO A 136 -9.97 10.05 -10.18
CA PRO A 136 -9.90 11.13 -9.21
C PRO A 136 -10.45 10.73 -7.84
N GLY A 137 -9.82 11.18 -6.76
CA GLY A 137 -10.25 10.90 -5.38
C GLY A 137 -10.22 9.42 -4.98
N THR A 138 -9.24 8.66 -5.49
CA THR A 138 -9.07 7.23 -5.18
C THR A 138 -8.36 7.00 -3.84
N PHE A 139 -7.33 7.79 -3.52
CA PHE A 139 -6.43 7.51 -2.40
C PHE A 139 -6.58 8.50 -1.24
N ASP A 140 -6.59 7.98 -0.02
CA ASP A 140 -6.66 8.75 1.23
C ASP A 140 -5.34 9.45 1.56
N GLY A 141 -4.24 9.00 0.97
CA GLY A 141 -2.91 9.59 1.10
C GLY A 141 -1.91 8.99 0.13
N CYS A 142 -0.74 9.61 0.02
CA CYS A 142 0.35 9.12 -0.81
C CYS A 142 1.68 9.25 -0.08
N ILE A 143 2.51 8.20 -0.14
CA ILE A 143 3.92 8.29 0.22
C ILE A 143 4.79 8.10 -1.01
N SER A 144 6.00 8.65 -0.95
CA SER A 144 7.07 8.30 -1.88
C SER A 144 8.38 8.39 -1.13
N ILE A 145 9.15 7.31 -1.10
CA ILE A 145 10.41 7.24 -0.37
C ILE A 145 11.55 7.06 -1.35
N SER A 146 12.42 8.06 -1.44
CA SER A 146 13.63 8.04 -2.26
C SER A 146 13.37 7.83 -3.76
N ALA A 147 12.27 8.36 -4.30
CA ALA A 147 11.92 8.19 -5.73
C ALA A 147 11.73 9.48 -6.53
N VAL A 148 11.03 10.50 -6.01
CA VAL A 148 10.61 11.66 -6.82
C VAL A 148 11.77 12.43 -7.44
N GLN A 149 12.96 12.43 -6.82
CA GLN A 149 14.15 13.10 -7.37
C GLN A 149 14.54 12.60 -8.77
N TRP A 150 14.16 11.36 -9.14
CA TRP A 150 14.41 10.84 -10.48
C TRP A 150 13.63 11.58 -11.58
N LEU A 151 12.58 12.34 -11.23
CA LEU A 151 11.85 13.20 -12.18
C LEU A 151 12.62 14.45 -12.57
N CYS A 152 13.60 14.85 -11.75
CA CYS A 152 14.48 15.98 -12.06
C CYS A 152 15.57 15.60 -13.08
N ASN A 153 15.75 14.30 -13.35
CA ASN A 153 16.76 13.78 -14.27
C ASN A 153 16.16 13.56 -15.67
N ALA A 154 16.93 13.94 -16.70
CA ALA A 154 16.60 13.66 -18.09
C ALA A 154 17.60 12.64 -18.66
N ASN A 155 17.18 11.39 -18.80
CA ASN A 155 18.00 10.33 -19.38
C ASN A 155 18.01 10.40 -20.91
N LYS A 156 17.01 11.04 -21.51
CA LYS A 156 16.87 11.24 -22.95
C LYS A 156 16.66 12.72 -23.26
N LYS A 157 17.15 13.18 -24.43
CA LYS A 157 16.94 14.56 -24.90
C LYS A 157 15.46 14.95 -25.05
N SER A 158 14.58 13.97 -25.22
CA SER A 158 13.13 14.17 -25.33
C SER A 158 12.42 14.34 -23.97
N GLU A 159 13.10 14.04 -22.87
CA GLU A 159 12.55 14.18 -21.52
C GLU A 159 12.74 15.61 -21.04
N ASN A 160 11.62 16.27 -20.74
CA ASN A 160 11.62 17.59 -20.10
C ASN A 160 11.24 17.38 -18.62
N PRO A 161 12.19 17.55 -17.67
CA PRO A 161 11.94 17.36 -16.24
C PRO A 161 10.77 18.20 -15.72
N ALA A 162 10.69 19.49 -16.10
CA ALA A 162 9.61 20.37 -15.68
C ALA A 162 8.23 19.86 -16.15
N LYS A 163 8.13 19.37 -17.39
CA LYS A 163 6.89 18.78 -17.90
C LYS A 163 6.52 17.49 -17.17
N ARG A 164 7.51 16.64 -16.87
CA ARG A 164 7.31 15.37 -16.14
C ARG A 164 6.85 15.63 -14.70
N LEU A 165 7.49 16.57 -14.00
CA LEU A 165 7.09 17.03 -12.67
C LEU A 165 5.67 17.61 -12.68
N TYR A 166 5.34 18.46 -13.65
CA TYR A 166 3.99 18.99 -13.80
C TYR A 166 2.96 17.87 -13.98
N CYS A 167 3.24 16.90 -14.86
CA CYS A 167 2.35 15.76 -15.10
C CYS A 167 2.18 14.90 -13.84
N PHE A 168 3.28 14.62 -13.12
CA PHE A 168 3.26 13.90 -11.86
C PHE A 168 2.39 14.61 -10.82
N PHE A 169 2.67 15.87 -10.49
CA PHE A 169 1.92 16.59 -9.45
C PHE A 169 0.46 16.85 -9.83
N ALA A 170 0.16 17.16 -11.11
CA ALA A 170 -1.21 17.35 -11.56
C ALA A 170 -2.04 16.06 -11.44
N SER A 171 -1.48 14.92 -11.82
CA SER A 171 -2.16 13.63 -11.69
C SER A 171 -2.23 13.16 -10.23
N LEU A 172 -1.17 13.37 -9.43
CA LEU A 172 -1.16 13.07 -7.99
C LEU A 172 -2.26 13.84 -7.26
N PHE A 173 -2.35 15.15 -7.51
CA PHE A 173 -3.40 15.99 -6.96
C PHE A 173 -4.80 15.48 -7.33
N SER A 174 -5.00 15.05 -8.58
CA SER A 174 -6.27 14.52 -9.05
C SER A 174 -6.67 13.23 -8.32
N VAL A 175 -5.75 12.28 -8.15
CA VAL A 175 -6.07 10.95 -7.59
C VAL A 175 -6.24 10.93 -6.07
N LEU A 176 -5.81 11.99 -5.37
CA LEU A 176 -5.97 12.10 -3.92
C LEU A 176 -7.39 12.58 -3.57
N VAL A 177 -7.93 12.05 -2.48
CA VAL A 177 -9.17 12.55 -1.87
C VAL A 177 -8.96 14.01 -1.42
N ARG A 178 -10.02 14.82 -1.52
CA ARG A 178 -9.94 16.23 -1.13
C ARG A 178 -9.54 16.36 0.35
N GLY A 179 -8.47 17.11 0.60
CA GLY A 179 -7.92 17.31 1.94
C GLY A 179 -6.90 16.26 2.37
N SER A 180 -6.65 15.23 1.54
CA SER A 180 -5.57 14.29 1.75
C SER A 180 -4.20 14.91 1.57
N ARG A 181 -3.18 14.22 2.07
CA ARG A 181 -1.78 14.63 2.00
C ARG A 181 -0.96 13.67 1.15
N ALA A 182 0.11 14.20 0.60
CA ALA A 182 1.21 13.42 0.05
C ALA A 182 2.49 13.77 0.82
N VAL A 183 3.26 12.76 1.21
CA VAL A 183 4.55 12.93 1.87
C VAL A 183 5.63 12.30 1.00
N LEU A 184 6.53 13.14 0.49
CA LEU A 184 7.54 12.75 -0.48
C LEU A 184 8.91 12.96 0.17
N GLN A 185 9.59 11.87 0.52
CA GLN A 185 10.99 11.89 0.93
C GLN A 185 11.86 11.81 -0.33
N LEU A 186 12.76 12.77 -0.51
CA LEU A 186 13.67 12.85 -1.64
C LEU A 186 15.07 13.27 -1.21
N TYR A 187 16.02 13.12 -2.13
CA TYR A 187 17.39 13.59 -2.01
C TYR A 187 17.65 14.61 -3.12
N PRO A 188 17.49 15.92 -2.88
CA PRO A 188 17.81 16.95 -3.86
C PRO A 188 19.32 17.03 -4.06
N GLU A 189 19.76 17.22 -5.31
CA GLU A 189 21.19 17.36 -5.63
C GLU A 189 21.70 18.79 -5.36
N ASN A 190 20.83 19.79 -5.52
CA ASN A 190 21.13 21.21 -5.31
C ASN A 190 19.83 21.97 -4.95
N SER A 191 19.95 23.25 -4.62
CA SER A 191 18.82 24.10 -4.23
C SER A 191 17.95 24.60 -5.38
N GLU A 192 18.38 24.40 -6.64
CA GLU A 192 17.58 24.74 -7.82
C GLU A 192 16.57 23.65 -8.16
N GLN A 193 16.79 22.42 -7.68
CA GLN A 193 15.82 21.31 -7.68
C GLN A 193 14.81 21.46 -6.55
#